data_AF-A0A846E648-F1
#
_entry.id   AF-A0A846E648-F1
#
_cell.length_a   1.000
_cell.length_b   1.000
_cell.length_c   1.000
_cell.angle_alpha   90.00
_cell.angle_beta   90.00
_cell.angle_gamma   90.00
#
_symmetry.space_group_name_H-M   'P 1'
#
loop_
_entity.id
_entity.type
_entity.pdbx_description
1 polymer ?
#
loop_
_entity_poly.entity_id
_entity_poly.type
_entity_poly.pdbx_seq_one_letter_code
_entity_poly.pdbx_strand_id
1 'polypeptide(L)'
;RLQPQYPETDETCMRRAGEVAQLLAAEFPDNLLLVGHGASVLGTTWGLVPGKPEVKASLCCLVKVVWREEGWKLELNGDTSHLDKTESTLRFN
;
A
#
# COMPACT_ATOMS: atom_id res chain seq x y z
N ARG A 1 15.13 6.61 9.24
CA ARG A 1 14.13 5.94 8.37
C ARG A 1 14.81 4.75 7.68
N LEU A 2 14.10 3.65 7.42
CA LEU A 2 14.65 2.52 6.65
C LEU A 2 15.01 2.98 5.23
N GLN A 3 16.21 2.63 4.78
CA GLN A 3 16.69 2.96 3.44
C GLN A 3 16.74 1.68 2.58
N PRO A 4 16.24 1.71 1.33
CA PRO A 4 16.42 0.61 0.39
C PRO A 4 17.90 0.43 0.03
N GLN A 5 18.29 -0.81 -0.26
CA GLN A 5 19.61 -1.13 -0.80
C GLN A 5 19.44 -1.76 -2.17
N TYR A 6 19.91 -1.10 -3.22
CA TYR A 6 19.74 -1.60 -4.58
C TYR A 6 20.85 -2.59 -4.97
N PRO A 7 20.52 -3.74 -5.61
CA PRO A 7 19.16 -4.24 -5.90
C PRO A 7 18.49 -4.91 -4.69
N GLU A 8 17.16 -4.79 -4.60
CA GLU A 8 16.35 -5.52 -3.61
C GLU A 8 15.71 -6.76 -4.26
N THR A 9 15.51 -7.83 -3.48
CA THR A 9 14.56 -8.89 -3.84
C THR A 9 13.12 -8.40 -3.61
N ASP A 10 12.14 -9.02 -4.27
CA ASP A 10 10.72 -8.72 -4.06
C ASP A 10 10.34 -8.83 -2.57
N GLU A 11 10.78 -9.89 -1.90
CA GLU A 11 10.54 -10.09 -0.46
C GLU A 11 11.12 -8.96 0.39
N THR A 12 12.35 -8.53 0.09
CA THR A 12 13.03 -7.43 0.81
C THR A 12 12.29 -6.11 0.60
N CYS A 13 11.92 -5.80 -0.64
CA CYS A 13 11.16 -4.61 -0.99
C CYS A 13 9.79 -4.57 -0.28
N MET A 14 9.04 -5.68 -0.33
CA MET A 14 7.73 -5.81 0.30
C MET A 14 7.81 -5.64 1.82
N ARG A 15 8.76 -6.33 2.47
CA ARG A 15 8.99 -6.24 3.90
C ARG A 15 9.37 -4.82 4.31
N ARG A 16 10.35 -4.22 3.64
CA ARG A 16 10.79 -2.85 3.93
C ARG A 16 9.65 -1.84 3.75
N ALA A 17 8.86 -1.95 2.68
CA ALA A 17 7.71 -1.07 2.44
C ALA A 17 6.65 -1.19 3.55
N GLY A 18 6.42 -2.40 4.07
CA GLY A 18 5.55 -2.64 5.21
C GLY A 18 6.09 -2.05 6.52
N GLU A 19 7.37 -2.25 6.82
CA GLU A 19 8.02 -1.67 8.01
C GLU A 19 7.99 -0.14 7.98
N VAL A 20 8.25 0.47 6.83
CA VAL A 20 8.15 1.93 6.66
C VAL A 20 6.70 2.40 6.85
N ALA A 21 5.71 1.67 6.34
CA ALA A 21 4.31 2.02 6.51
C ALA A 21 3.89 2.04 7.99
N GLN A 22 4.30 1.04 8.77
CA GLN A 22 4.04 0.97 10.21
C GLN A 22 4.67 2.15 10.95
N LEU A 23 5.93 2.48 10.65
CA LEU A 23 6.61 3.62 11.26
C LEU A 23 5.91 4.95 10.93
N LEU A 24 5.53 5.14 9.66
CA LEU A 24 4.86 6.37 9.23
C LEU A 24 3.46 6.51 9.85
N ALA A 25 2.69 5.43 9.94
CA ALA A 25 1.38 5.46 10.57
C ALA A 25 1.44 5.72 12.08
N ALA A 26 2.53 5.30 12.73
CA ALA A 26 2.79 5.62 14.13
C ALA A 26 3.28 7.07 14.34
N GLU A 27 4.05 7.62 13.40
CA GLU A 27 4.58 8.99 13.44
C GLU A 27 3.51 10.04 13.09
N PHE A 28 2.59 9.70 12.17
CA PHE A 28 1.54 10.59 11.66
C PHE A 28 0.15 9.95 11.87
N PRO A 29 -0.51 10.20 13.02
CA PRO A 29 -1.76 9.52 13.39
C PRO A 29 -3.01 10.00 12.63
N ASP A 30 -2.91 11.13 11.93
CA ASP A 30 -3.98 11.67 11.08
C ASP A 30 -3.99 11.04 9.68
N ASN A 31 -4.78 11.61 8.76
CA ASN A 31 -4.80 11.16 7.37
C ASN A 31 -3.44 11.37 6.69
N LEU A 32 -2.83 10.28 6.23
CA LEU A 32 -1.56 10.27 5.51
C LEU A 32 -1.74 9.76 4.08
N LEU A 33 -1.29 10.53 3.10
CA LEU A 33 -1.23 10.11 1.70
C LEU A 33 0.15 9.57 1.35
N LEU A 34 0.22 8.33 0.88
CA LEU A 34 1.43 7.71 0.36
C LEU A 34 1.28 7.52 -1.16
N VAL A 35 2.26 8.03 -1.92
CA VAL A 35 2.32 7.83 -3.37
C VAL A 35 3.47 6.87 -3.68
N GLY A 36 3.16 5.79 -4.39
CA GLY A 36 4.11 4.73 -4.69
C GLY A 36 3.78 3.97 -5.97
N HIS A 37 4.46 2.86 -6.17
CA HIS A 37 4.28 1.92 -7.29
C HIS A 37 3.68 0.61 -6.79
N GLY A 38 3.24 -0.27 -7.70
CA GLY A 38 2.53 -1.52 -7.37
C GLY A 38 3.17 -2.32 -6.24
N ALA A 39 4.45 -2.68 -6.34
CA ALA A 39 5.17 -3.41 -5.30
C ALA A 39 5.17 -2.70 -3.94
N SER A 40 5.47 -1.39 -3.91
CA SER A 40 5.43 -0.63 -2.67
C SER A 40 4.01 -0.49 -2.09
N VAL A 41 2.98 -0.37 -2.93
CA VAL A 41 1.57 -0.31 -2.49
C VAL A 41 1.15 -1.64 -1.85
N LEU A 42 1.51 -2.77 -2.46
CA LEU A 42 1.31 -4.10 -1.89
C LEU A 42 2.03 -4.23 -0.54
N GLY A 43 3.33 -3.96 -0.49
CA GLY A 43 4.14 -4.09 0.71
C GLY A 43 3.66 -3.20 1.85
N THR A 44 3.34 -1.94 1.57
CA THR A 44 2.72 -1.01 2.53
C THR A 44 1.40 -1.54 3.07
N THR A 45 0.53 -2.04 2.19
CA THR A 45 -0.78 -2.58 2.60
C THR A 45 -0.62 -3.83 3.46
N TRP A 46 0.27 -4.74 3.07
CA TRP A 46 0.55 -5.98 3.80
C TRP A 46 1.27 -5.75 5.14
N GLY A 47 2.02 -4.67 5.27
CA GLY A 47 2.63 -4.27 6.53
C GLY A 47 1.61 -3.77 7.56
N LEU A 48 0.50 -3.18 7.11
CA LEU A 48 -0.54 -2.66 7.99
C LEU A 48 -1.66 -3.68 8.22
N VAL A 49 -2.17 -4.29 7.15
CA VAL A 49 -3.35 -5.17 7.19
C VAL A 49 -2.93 -6.64 7.33
N PRO A 50 -3.34 -7.34 8.40
CA PRO A 50 -3.05 -8.77 8.57
C PRO A 50 -3.61 -9.63 7.43
N GLY A 51 -2.96 -10.76 7.15
CA GLY A 51 -3.44 -11.74 6.17
C GLY A 51 -3.07 -11.45 4.71
N LYS A 52 -2.30 -10.38 4.44
CA LYS A 52 -1.80 -10.03 3.10
C LYS A 52 -2.91 -10.03 2.02
N PRO A 53 -3.93 -9.16 2.16
CA PRO A 53 -5.06 -9.15 1.23
C PRO A 53 -4.60 -8.88 -0.20
N GLU A 54 -5.39 -9.34 -1.17
CA GLU A 54 -5.21 -8.97 -2.58
C GLU A 54 -5.41 -7.45 -2.76
N VAL A 55 -4.47 -6.80 -3.46
CA VAL A 55 -4.50 -5.36 -3.68
C VAL A 55 -4.52 -5.05 -5.18
N LYS A 56 -5.53 -4.30 -5.61
CA LYS A 56 -5.67 -3.83 -6.99
C LYS A 56 -4.90 -2.53 -7.19
N ALA A 57 -3.62 -2.64 -7.51
CA ALA A 57 -2.74 -1.49 -7.70
C ALA A 57 -2.75 -0.94 -9.15
N SER A 58 -3.94 -0.66 -9.70
CA SER A 58 -4.08 0.00 -11.01
C SER A 58 -3.48 1.42 -10.99
N LEU A 59 -3.13 1.95 -12.16
CA LEU A 59 -2.59 3.31 -12.25
C LEU A 59 -3.56 4.34 -11.63
N CYS A 60 -3.00 5.22 -10.78
CA CYS A 60 -3.73 6.27 -10.05
C CYS A 60 -4.90 5.78 -9.19
N CYS A 61 -4.96 4.48 -8.87
CA CYS A 61 -5.98 3.98 -7.96
C CYS A 61 -5.74 4.46 -6.52
N LEU A 62 -6.81 4.47 -5.72
CA LEU A 62 -6.74 4.68 -4.28
C LEU A 62 -6.88 3.35 -3.55
N VAL A 63 -5.86 3.03 -2.76
CA VAL A 63 -5.90 2.00 -1.73
C VAL A 63 -5.98 2.72 -0.39
N LYS A 64 -7.04 2.47 0.37
CA LYS A 64 -7.28 3.12 1.66
C LYS A 64 -7.28 2.09 2.77
N VAL A 65 -6.38 2.28 3.73
CA VAL A 65 -6.28 1.46 4.94
C VAL A 65 -6.63 2.34 6.14
N VAL A 66 -7.49 1.84 7.03
CA VAL A 66 -8.00 2.59 8.18
C VAL A 66 -7.84 1.77 9.46
N TRP A 67 -7.45 2.41 10.55
CA TRP A 67 -7.50 1.79 11.87
C TRP A 67 -8.93 1.83 12.41
N ARG A 68 -9.42 0.67 12.86
CA ARG A 68 -10.72 0.51 13.55
C ARG A 68 -10.47 -0.21 14.89
N GLU A 69 -11.52 -0.43 15.68
CA GLU A 69 -11.45 -1.00 17.05
C GLU A 69 -10.58 -2.28 17.14
N GLU A 70 -10.56 -3.09 16.08
CA GLU A 70 -9.83 -4.38 16.02
C GLU A 70 -8.58 -4.33 15.10
N GLY A 71 -8.08 -3.13 14.77
CA GLY A 71 -6.87 -2.93 13.97
C GLY A 71 -7.12 -2.43 12.54
N TRP A 72 -6.08 -2.54 11.70
CA TRP A 72 -6.08 -2.04 10.32
C TRP A 72 -7.01 -2.85 9.41
N LYS A 73 -7.83 -2.15 8.63
CA LYS A 73 -8.75 -2.71 7.63
C LYS A 73 -8.57 -2.02 6.28
N LEU A 74 -8.69 -2.79 5.21
CA LEU A 74 -8.72 -2.28 3.84
C LEU A 74 -10.12 -1.74 3.53
N GLU A 75 -10.27 -0.42 3.38
CA GLU A 75 -11.55 0.26 3.12
C GLU A 75 -11.77 0.51 1.62
N LEU A 76 -10.73 0.87 0.87
CA LEU A 76 -10.75 0.96 -0.59
C LEU A 76 -9.66 0.06 -1.16
N ASN A 77 -10.01 -0.75 -2.16
CA ASN A 77 -9.09 -1.66 -2.84
C ASN A 77 -8.98 -1.31 -4.32
N GLY A 78 -8.15 -0.32 -4.64
CA GLY A 78 -7.91 0.11 -6.01
C GLY A 78 -9.05 0.94 -6.59
N ASP A 79 -9.61 1.86 -5.79
CA ASP A 79 -10.67 2.75 -6.25
C ASP A 79 -10.15 3.66 -7.38
N THR A 80 -10.88 3.67 -8.49
CA THR A 80 -10.61 4.52 -9.65
C THR A 80 -11.84 5.33 -10.03
N SER A 81 -12.86 5.41 -9.17
CA SER A 81 -14.11 6.12 -9.44
C SER A 81 -13.92 7.63 -9.63
N HIS A 82 -12.78 8.17 -9.16
CA HIS A 82 -12.38 9.55 -9.33
C HIS A 82 -11.70 9.85 -10.69
N LEU A 83 -11.47 8.84 -11.53
CA LEU A 83 -10.79 8.99 -12.82
C LEU A 83 -11.80 8.97 -13.98
N ASP A 84 -11.68 9.94 -14.89
CA ASP A 84 -12.44 9.95 -16.16
C ASP A 84 -11.97 8.86 -17.14
N LYS A 85 -10.73 8.41 -16.98
CA LYS A 85 -10.09 7.37 -17.81
C LYS A 85 -9.32 6.42 -16.92
N THR A 86 -9.63 5.13 -17.02
CA THR A 86 -9.00 4.07 -16.21
C THR A 86 -8.15 3.15 -17.09
N GLU A 87 -7.07 2.61 -16.51
CA GLU A 87 -6.31 1.53 -17.14
C GLU A 87 -7.10 0.21 -17.01
N SER A 88 -7.24 -0.52 -18.10
CA SER A 88 -7.93 -1.83 -18.11
C SER A 88 -6.99 -3.02 -17.93
N THR A 89 -5.67 -2.80 -17.94
CA THR A 89 -4.65 -3.85 -17.88
C THR A 89 -3.96 -3.83 -16.52
N LEU A 90 -4.20 -4.85 -15.70
CA LEU A 90 -3.49 -5.07 -14.44
C LEU A 90 -2.08 -5.61 -14.72
N ARG A 91 -1.05 -4.92 -14.23
CA ARG A 91 0.37 -5.31 -14.44
C ARG A 91 0.95 -6.23 -13.36
N PHE A 92 0.21 -6.45 -12.28
CA PHE A 92 0.65 -7.23 -11.12
C PHE A 92 -0.43 -8.28 -10.79
N ASN A 93 -0.49 -9.35 -11.60
CA ASN A 93 -1.27 -10.56 -11.33
C ASN A 93 -0.31 -11.74 -11.16
#